data_AF-A0A5E4IBW9-F1
#
_entry.id   AF-A0A5E4IBW9-F1
#
_cell.length_a   1.000
_cell.length_b   1.000
_cell.length_c   1.000
_cell.angle_alpha   90.00
_cell.angle_beta   90.00
_cell.angle_gamma   90.00
#
_symmetry.space_group_name_H-M   'P 1'
#
loop_
_entity.id
_entity.type
_entity.pdbx_description
1 polymer ?
#
loop_
_entity_poly.entity_id
_entity_poly.type
_entity_poly.pdbx_seq_one_letter_code
_entity_poly.pdbx_strand_id
1 'polypeptide(L)'
;MSIIDLTSMGEPQSDLKKELNDRLTKLQDEISEYCFQCAKCTSGCEAHKLLELEPHKIVALLKRGLINELVNSDVIWTCMTCQKCRERCPQRVAPVEILFALKNMAVASGKQIPGKYTGMLQSILSMGLIQDIQQTTTRSNKILKRDELGLPPPSKPTDVAKFQAGIMKIAIEKV
;
A
#
# COMPACT_ATOMS: atom_id res chain seq x y z
N MET A 1 19.58 -11.20 -23.73
CA MET A 1 18.94 -10.07 -24.43
C MET A 1 18.10 -9.34 -23.38
N SER A 2 18.42 -8.09 -23.02
CA SER A 2 17.57 -7.35 -22.08
C SER A 2 16.28 -6.97 -22.80
N ILE A 3 15.14 -7.21 -22.16
CA ILE A 3 13.83 -6.76 -22.66
C ILE A 3 13.71 -5.30 -22.28
N ILE A 4 13.72 -4.39 -23.24
CA ILE A 4 13.48 -2.96 -23.01
C ILE A 4 11.99 -2.72 -23.21
N ASP A 5 11.35 -1.98 -22.29
CA ASP A 5 10.00 -1.48 -22.53
C ASP A 5 10.06 -0.33 -23.54
N LEU A 6 9.44 -0.51 -24.70
CA LEU A 6 9.43 0.51 -25.76
C LEU A 6 8.52 1.70 -25.43
N THR A 7 7.65 1.60 -24.41
CA THR A 7 6.76 2.70 -24.04
C THR A 7 7.41 3.68 -23.07
N SER A 8 8.15 3.18 -22.09
CA SER A 8 8.88 3.99 -21.11
C SER A 8 10.38 4.09 -21.36
N MET A 9 10.92 3.32 -22.32
CA MET A 9 12.36 3.07 -22.50
C MET A 9 13.03 2.48 -21.25
N GLY A 10 12.25 1.81 -20.39
CA GLY A 10 12.70 1.18 -19.16
C GLY A 10 13.53 -0.08 -19.39
N GLU A 11 14.65 -0.20 -18.67
CA GLU A 11 15.46 -1.42 -18.65
C GLU A 11 15.07 -2.32 -17.47
N PRO A 12 15.27 -3.65 -17.54
CA PRO A 12 14.98 -4.56 -16.44
C PRO A 12 15.92 -4.37 -15.24
N GLN A 13 15.36 -4.17 -14.04
CA GLN A 13 16.06 -4.21 -12.77
C GLN A 13 16.04 -5.63 -12.16
N SER A 14 17.02 -6.46 -12.53
CA SER A 14 17.13 -7.84 -12.04
C SER A 14 17.27 -7.94 -10.53
N ASP A 15 18.04 -7.03 -9.93
CA ASP A 15 18.39 -7.10 -8.50
C ASP A 15 17.17 -6.73 -7.64
N LEU A 16 16.46 -5.66 -8.00
CA LEU A 16 15.21 -5.25 -7.35
C LEU A 16 14.12 -6.33 -7.48
N LYS A 17 14.04 -6.98 -8.65
CA LYS A 17 13.10 -8.09 -8.87
C LYS A 17 13.40 -9.25 -7.91
N LYS A 18 14.67 -9.62 -7.79
CA LYS A 18 15.10 -10.70 -6.89
C LYS A 18 14.79 -10.34 -5.44
N GLU A 19 15.15 -9.14 -5.02
CA GLU A 19 14.85 -8.64 -3.67
C GLU A 19 13.35 -8.69 -3.36
N LEU A 20 12.50 -8.23 -4.28
CA LEU A 20 11.05 -8.24 -4.06
C LEU A 20 10.49 -9.66 -3.95
N ASN A 21 10.94 -10.58 -4.81
CA ASN A 21 10.53 -11.99 -4.70
C ASN A 21 11.04 -12.65 -3.42
N ASP A 22 12.25 -12.33 -2.97
CA ASP A 22 12.81 -12.84 -1.69
C ASP A 22 11.99 -12.31 -0.50
N ARG A 23 11.52 -11.06 -0.55
CA ARG A 23 10.61 -10.48 0.44
C ARG A 23 9.23 -11.16 0.43
N LEU A 24 8.67 -11.42 -0.74
CA LEU A 24 7.36 -12.09 -0.88
C LEU A 24 7.41 -13.55 -0.40
N THR A 25 8.52 -14.25 -0.68
CA THR A 25 8.71 -15.66 -0.25
C THR A 25 8.67 -15.81 1.28
N LYS A 26 9.06 -14.77 2.03
CA LYS A 26 8.97 -14.76 3.51
C LYS A 26 7.53 -14.63 4.01
N LEU A 27 6.61 -14.14 3.18
CA LEU A 27 5.21 -13.91 3.52
C LEU A 27 4.31 -15.08 3.10
N GLN A 28 4.69 -15.88 2.09
CA GLN A 28 4.16 -17.20 1.66
C GLN A 28 4.80 -17.63 0.31
N ASP A 29 4.34 -18.72 -0.32
CA ASP A 29 4.69 -19.16 -1.69
C ASP A 29 4.18 -18.19 -2.82
N GLU A 30 4.17 -16.89 -2.56
CA GLU A 30 3.58 -15.86 -3.41
C GLU A 30 4.60 -15.32 -4.43
N ILE A 31 5.11 -16.22 -5.28
CA ILE A 31 6.19 -15.92 -6.22
C ILE A 31 5.62 -15.38 -7.53
N SER A 32 6.09 -14.22 -7.99
CA SER A 32 5.61 -13.60 -9.24
C SER A 32 5.80 -14.52 -10.45
N GLU A 33 6.85 -15.34 -10.44
CA GLU A 33 7.23 -16.25 -11.54
C GLU A 33 6.14 -17.25 -11.92
N TYR A 34 5.34 -17.72 -10.97
CA TYR A 34 4.26 -18.67 -11.24
C TYR A 34 3.07 -18.05 -11.98
N CYS A 35 3.01 -16.72 -12.10
CA CYS A 35 1.93 -16.07 -12.82
C CYS A 35 1.97 -16.37 -14.33
N PHE A 36 0.97 -17.11 -14.79
CA PHE A 36 0.67 -17.40 -16.20
C PHE A 36 -0.33 -16.42 -16.87
N GLN A 37 -0.57 -15.25 -16.27
CA GLN A 37 -1.34 -14.15 -16.88
C GLN A 37 -2.81 -14.44 -17.25
N CYS A 38 -3.51 -15.29 -16.50
CA CYS A 38 -4.95 -15.57 -16.73
C CYS A 38 -5.93 -14.39 -16.48
N ALA A 39 -5.46 -13.24 -16.00
CA ALA A 39 -6.25 -12.03 -15.70
C ALA A 39 -7.43 -12.17 -14.71
N LYS A 40 -7.62 -13.30 -14.02
CA LYS A 40 -8.70 -13.50 -13.03
C LYS A 40 -8.68 -12.46 -11.89
N CYS A 41 -7.49 -12.00 -11.50
CA CYS A 41 -7.32 -10.95 -10.51
C CYS A 41 -7.87 -9.59 -10.99
N THR A 42 -7.72 -9.27 -12.28
CA THR A 42 -8.25 -8.02 -12.87
C THR A 42 -9.75 -8.08 -13.09
N SER A 43 -10.25 -9.21 -13.61
CA SER A 43 -11.71 -9.42 -13.76
C SER A 43 -12.47 -9.25 -12.43
N GLY A 44 -11.85 -9.65 -11.32
CA GLY A 44 -12.42 -9.51 -9.98
C GLY A 44 -12.12 -8.19 -9.26
N CYS A 45 -11.38 -7.26 -9.88
CA CYS A 45 -10.93 -6.04 -9.21
C CYS A 45 -11.95 -4.92 -9.37
N GLU A 46 -12.44 -4.36 -8.26
CA GLU A 46 -13.33 -3.19 -8.29
C GLU A 46 -12.59 -1.94 -8.75
N ALA A 47 -11.34 -1.77 -8.33
CA ALA A 47 -10.51 -0.63 -8.72
C ALA A 47 -10.20 -0.61 -10.23
N HIS A 48 -10.23 -1.76 -10.91
CA HIS A 48 -10.10 -1.81 -12.37
C HIS A 48 -11.19 -1.00 -13.08
N LYS A 49 -12.44 -1.12 -12.62
CA LYS A 49 -13.61 -0.51 -13.27
C LYS A 49 -13.63 1.01 -13.19
N LEU A 50 -12.98 1.58 -12.18
CA LEU A 50 -13.06 3.01 -11.87
C LEU A 50 -11.72 3.73 -12.01
N LEU A 51 -10.61 3.02 -11.78
CA LEU A 51 -9.27 3.57 -11.59
C LEU A 51 -8.20 2.79 -12.37
N GLU A 52 -8.63 1.96 -13.34
CA GLU A 52 -7.76 1.25 -14.29
C GLU A 52 -6.67 0.35 -13.67
N LEU A 53 -6.83 -0.04 -12.40
CA LEU A 53 -5.91 -0.99 -11.77
C LEU A 53 -6.03 -2.36 -12.43
N GLU A 54 -4.96 -2.82 -13.06
CA GLU A 54 -4.89 -4.14 -13.68
C GLU A 54 -3.85 -5.02 -12.97
N PRO A 55 -4.23 -5.74 -11.89
CA PRO A 55 -3.26 -6.51 -11.10
C PRO A 55 -2.44 -7.53 -11.91
N HIS A 56 -3.00 -8.13 -12.97
CA HIS A 56 -2.22 -9.04 -13.81
C HIS A 56 -1.06 -8.36 -14.53
N LYS A 57 -1.25 -7.12 -15.02
CA LYS A 57 -0.20 -6.31 -15.66
C LYS A 57 0.87 -5.89 -14.67
N ILE A 58 0.48 -5.54 -13.44
CA ILE A 58 1.44 -5.25 -12.35
C ILE A 58 2.38 -6.44 -12.13
N VAL A 59 1.82 -7.65 -12.03
CA VAL A 59 2.62 -8.87 -11.90
C VAL A 59 3.47 -9.11 -13.16
N ALA A 60 2.97 -8.81 -14.34
CA ALA A 60 3.70 -8.99 -15.59
C ALA A 60 4.91 -8.04 -15.71
N LEU A 61 4.76 -6.78 -15.30
CA LEU A 61 5.84 -5.80 -15.24
C LEU A 61 6.89 -6.20 -14.21
N LEU A 62 6.46 -6.66 -13.03
CA LEU A 62 7.36 -7.21 -12.01
C LEU A 62 8.16 -8.42 -12.55
N LYS A 63 7.51 -9.38 -13.21
CA LYS A 63 8.20 -10.54 -13.83
C LYS A 63 9.26 -10.09 -14.84
N ARG A 64 9.02 -8.99 -15.55
CA ARG A 64 9.97 -8.41 -16.51
C ARG A 64 11.06 -7.56 -15.87
N GLY A 65 10.98 -7.30 -14.56
CA GLY A 65 11.94 -6.47 -13.86
C GLY A 65 11.72 -4.97 -14.08
N LEU A 66 10.53 -4.53 -14.50
CA LEU A 66 10.22 -3.12 -14.74
C LEU A 66 9.66 -2.48 -13.45
N ILE A 67 10.44 -2.53 -12.36
CA ILE A 67 9.98 -2.11 -11.02
C ILE A 67 9.94 -0.59 -10.91
N ASN A 68 10.88 0.11 -11.53
CA ASN A 68 10.91 1.57 -11.49
C ASN A 68 9.63 2.19 -12.09
N GLU A 69 9.11 1.64 -13.18
CA GLU A 69 7.85 2.09 -13.77
C GLU A 69 6.68 1.91 -12.79
N LEU A 70 6.61 0.76 -12.13
CA LEU A 70 5.57 0.45 -11.14
C LEU A 70 5.62 1.39 -9.94
N VAL A 71 6.81 1.59 -9.38
CA VAL A 71 7.04 2.41 -8.18
C VAL A 71 6.75 3.90 -8.45
N ASN A 72 6.94 4.36 -9.68
CA ASN A 72 6.59 5.73 -10.09
C ASN A 72 5.13 5.90 -10.50
N SER A 73 4.33 4.82 -10.58
CA SER A 73 2.95 4.88 -11.05
C SER A 73 1.96 5.10 -9.91
N ASP A 74 1.08 6.08 -10.07
CA ASP A 74 -0.01 6.32 -9.11
C ASP A 74 -1.01 5.16 -9.00
N VAL A 75 -1.04 4.28 -10.02
CA VAL A 75 -1.96 3.13 -10.06
C VAL A 75 -1.78 2.20 -8.87
N ILE A 76 -0.56 2.11 -8.28
CA ILE A 76 -0.33 1.23 -7.13
C ILE A 76 -1.18 1.65 -5.92
N TRP A 77 -1.48 2.96 -5.80
CA TRP A 77 -2.24 3.55 -4.70
C TRP A 77 -3.75 3.36 -4.81
N THR A 78 -4.27 2.97 -5.98
CA THR A 78 -5.71 2.76 -6.21
C THR A 78 -6.23 1.44 -5.65
N CYS A 79 -5.33 0.53 -5.27
CA CYS A 79 -5.68 -0.74 -4.66
C CYS A 79 -6.38 -0.53 -3.31
N MET A 80 -7.62 -1.02 -3.21
CA MET A 80 -8.47 -0.97 -2.01
C MET A 80 -8.16 -2.08 -0.98
N THR A 81 -7.11 -2.87 -1.21
CA THR A 81 -6.64 -3.93 -0.29
C THR A 81 -7.72 -4.94 0.13
N CYS A 82 -8.66 -5.24 -0.77
CA CYS A 82 -9.80 -6.12 -0.50
C CYS A 82 -9.48 -7.63 -0.52
N GLN A 83 -8.22 -8.01 -0.78
CA GLN A 83 -7.72 -9.40 -0.79
C GLN A 83 -8.36 -10.36 -1.82
N LYS A 84 -9.32 -9.93 -2.64
CA LYS A 84 -9.99 -10.79 -3.66
C LYS A 84 -9.02 -11.45 -4.64
N CYS A 85 -7.98 -10.74 -5.05
CA CYS A 85 -7.00 -11.27 -6.00
C CYS A 85 -6.13 -12.38 -5.41
N ARG A 86 -5.95 -12.42 -4.09
CA ARG A 86 -5.28 -13.51 -3.36
C ARG A 86 -6.13 -14.77 -3.41
N GLU A 87 -7.36 -14.68 -2.91
CA GLU A 87 -8.30 -15.81 -2.82
C GLU A 87 -8.63 -16.45 -4.18
N ARG A 88 -8.68 -15.63 -5.24
CA ARG A 88 -9.06 -16.12 -6.57
C ARG A 88 -7.89 -16.68 -7.37
N CYS A 89 -6.64 -16.43 -6.99
CA CYS A 89 -5.48 -16.77 -7.80
C CYS A 89 -5.25 -18.29 -7.81
N PRO A 90 -5.31 -18.97 -8.97
CA PRO A 90 -5.05 -20.41 -9.05
C PRO A 90 -3.58 -20.76 -8.81
N GLN A 91 -2.67 -19.78 -8.93
CA GLN A 91 -1.22 -19.93 -8.74
C GLN A 91 -0.73 -19.30 -7.43
N ARG A 92 -1.64 -18.83 -6.57
CA ARG A 92 -1.32 -18.22 -5.27
C ARG A 92 -0.30 -17.06 -5.31
N VAL A 93 -0.24 -16.31 -6.41
CA VAL A 93 0.71 -15.18 -6.58
C VAL A 93 0.35 -13.95 -5.75
N ALA A 94 -0.90 -13.85 -5.26
CA ALA A 94 -1.40 -12.75 -4.43
C ALA A 94 -0.97 -11.32 -4.86
N PRO A 95 -1.51 -10.78 -5.97
CA PRO A 95 -1.14 -9.45 -6.48
C PRO A 95 -1.25 -8.29 -5.47
N VAL A 96 -2.06 -8.43 -4.43
CA VAL A 96 -2.20 -7.45 -3.34
C VAL A 96 -0.92 -7.31 -2.51
N GLU A 97 -0.21 -8.40 -2.22
CA GLU A 97 1.03 -8.35 -1.44
C GLU A 97 2.17 -7.74 -2.27
N ILE A 98 2.20 -8.02 -3.58
CA ILE A 98 3.07 -7.31 -4.54
C ILE A 98 2.81 -5.81 -4.49
N LEU A 99 1.55 -5.37 -4.50
CA LEU A 99 1.19 -3.96 -4.43
C LEU A 99 1.62 -3.31 -3.10
N PHE A 100 1.53 -4.01 -1.97
CA PHE A 100 2.07 -3.53 -0.69
C PHE A 100 3.60 -3.38 -0.73
N ALA A 101 4.31 -4.36 -1.28
CA ALA A 101 5.76 -4.30 -1.43
C ALA A 101 6.18 -3.10 -2.30
N LEU A 102 5.50 -2.88 -3.43
CA LEU A 102 5.75 -1.73 -4.31
C LEU A 102 5.48 -0.40 -3.61
N LYS A 103 4.39 -0.27 -2.83
CA LYS A 103 4.11 0.94 -2.02
C LYS A 103 5.22 1.21 -1.01
N ASN A 104 5.69 0.18 -0.31
CA ASN A 104 6.78 0.32 0.66
C ASN A 104 8.08 0.79 -0.03
N MET A 105 8.40 0.22 -1.19
CA MET A 105 9.55 0.67 -1.99
C MET A 105 9.40 2.12 -2.46
N ALA A 106 8.20 2.54 -2.88
CA ALA A 106 7.94 3.92 -3.27
C ALA A 106 8.20 4.90 -2.12
N VAL A 107 7.72 4.58 -0.93
CA VAL A 107 7.99 5.37 0.29
C VAL A 107 9.48 5.40 0.60
N ALA A 108 10.16 4.24 0.58
CA ALA A 108 11.60 4.12 0.86
C ALA A 108 12.47 4.91 -0.12
N SER A 109 12.06 4.95 -1.38
CA SER A 109 12.76 5.64 -2.46
C SER A 109 12.46 7.14 -2.52
N GLY A 110 11.70 7.68 -1.55
CA GLY A 110 11.32 9.08 -1.47
C GLY A 110 10.40 9.54 -2.61
N LYS A 111 9.63 8.61 -3.21
CA LYS A 111 8.69 8.93 -4.30
C LYS A 111 7.45 9.64 -3.78
N GLN A 112 6.69 10.22 -4.70
CA GLN A 112 5.46 10.92 -4.36
C GLN A 112 4.44 9.97 -3.75
N ILE A 113 3.97 10.30 -2.55
CA ILE A 113 2.92 9.60 -1.83
C ILE A 113 1.67 10.49 -1.87
N PRO A 114 0.46 9.96 -2.07
CA PRO A 114 -0.74 10.79 -2.05
C PRO A 114 -0.86 11.55 -0.71
N GLY A 115 -1.05 12.87 -0.77
CA GLY A 115 -0.88 13.77 0.39
C GLY A 115 -1.78 13.49 1.61
N LYS A 116 -2.91 12.78 1.44
CA LYS A 116 -3.73 12.36 2.59
C LYS A 116 -3.01 11.34 3.47
N TYR A 117 -2.16 10.48 2.91
CA TYR A 117 -1.39 9.51 3.68
C TYR A 117 -0.32 10.19 4.54
N THR A 118 0.32 11.24 4.03
CA THR A 118 1.32 11.99 4.80
C THR A 118 0.67 12.75 5.96
N GLY A 119 -0.51 13.34 5.76
CA GLY A 119 -1.29 13.95 6.84
C GLY A 119 -1.73 12.94 7.91
N MET A 120 -2.17 11.75 7.52
CA MET A 120 -2.47 10.67 8.47
C MET A 120 -1.24 10.24 9.26
N LEU A 121 -0.07 10.11 8.61
CA LEU A 121 1.19 9.77 9.28
C LEU A 121 1.59 10.84 10.32
N GLN A 122 1.48 12.12 9.97
CA GLN A 122 1.75 13.23 10.90
C GLN A 122 0.80 13.21 12.11
N SER A 123 -0.47 12.89 11.88
CA SER A 123 -1.48 12.76 12.95
C SER A 123 -1.11 11.61 13.90
N ILE A 124 -0.72 10.46 13.35
CA ILE A 124 -0.25 9.33 14.16
C ILE A 124 0.97 9.74 14.98
N LEU A 125 2.00 10.34 14.37
CA LEU A 125 3.23 10.70 15.06
C LEU A 125 3.00 11.74 16.17
N SER A 126 2.08 12.68 15.98
CA SER A 126 1.84 13.77 16.95
C SER A 126 0.90 13.37 18.09
N MET A 127 -0.18 12.65 17.79
CA MET A 127 -1.24 12.37 18.78
C MET A 127 -1.57 10.88 18.96
N GLY A 128 -0.94 9.99 18.19
CA GLY A 128 -1.21 8.55 18.22
C GLY A 128 -2.51 8.13 17.54
N LEU A 129 -3.20 9.07 16.88
CA LEU A 129 -4.49 8.84 16.22
C LEU A 129 -4.39 9.18 14.73
N ILE A 130 -5.10 8.43 13.89
CA ILE A 130 -5.14 8.65 12.44
C ILE A 130 -5.93 9.91 12.08
N GLN A 131 -6.97 10.20 12.85
CA GLN A 131 -7.85 11.34 12.68
C GLN A 131 -7.99 12.11 13.98
N ASP A 132 -8.10 13.42 13.87
CA ASP A 132 -8.39 14.30 15.01
C ASP A 132 -9.76 14.00 15.61
N ILE A 133 -9.93 14.40 16.87
CA ILE A 133 -11.20 14.29 17.58
C ILE A 133 -12.25 15.14 16.84
N GLN A 134 -13.18 14.45 16.17
CA GLN A 134 -14.25 15.08 15.41
C GLN A 134 -15.37 15.56 16.35
N GLN A 135 -16.03 16.64 15.94
CA GLN A 135 -17.30 17.07 16.53
C GLN A 135 -18.43 16.65 15.59
N THR A 136 -19.56 16.21 16.15
CA THR A 136 -20.70 15.77 15.35
C THR A 136 -21.87 16.72 15.53
N THR A 137 -22.57 16.99 14.43
CA THR A 137 -23.78 17.81 14.45
C THR A 137 -24.99 16.90 14.45
N THR A 138 -25.86 17.09 15.43
CA THR A 138 -27.14 16.36 15.50
C THR A 138 -28.11 16.83 14.43
N ARG A 139 -29.18 16.04 14.20
CA ARG A 139 -30.31 16.44 13.35
C ARG A 139 -30.94 17.77 13.78
N SER A 140 -30.79 18.17 15.05
CA SER A 140 -31.25 19.45 15.60
C SER A 140 -30.24 20.59 15.44
N ASN A 141 -29.21 20.44 14.59
CA ASN A 141 -28.12 21.39 14.38
C ASN A 141 -27.28 21.73 15.63
N LYS A 142 -27.39 20.95 16.71
CA LYS A 142 -26.52 21.10 17.88
C LYS A 142 -25.20 20.36 17.64
N ILE A 143 -24.08 21.07 17.79
CA ILE A 143 -22.73 20.48 17.80
C ILE A 143 -22.53 19.81 19.15
N LEU A 144 -22.20 18.52 19.13
CA LEU A 144 -21.91 17.74 20.32
C LEU A 144 -20.44 17.34 20.34
N LYS A 145 -19.84 17.55 21.51
CA LYS A 145 -18.52 17.02 21.87
C LYS A 145 -18.68 15.74 22.68
N ARG A 146 -17.60 14.95 22.70
CA ARG A 146 -17.55 13.68 23.43
C ARG A 146 -17.84 13.84 24.93
N ASP A 147 -17.40 14.95 25.52
CA ASP A 147 -17.61 15.26 26.95
C ASP A 147 -19.08 15.51 27.29
N GLU A 148 -19.84 16.14 26.39
CA GLU A 148 -21.28 16.39 26.55
C GLU A 148 -22.11 15.09 26.49
N LEU A 149 -21.53 14.03 25.92
CA LEU A 149 -22.12 12.70 25.88
C LEU A 149 -21.72 11.83 27.09
N GLY A 150 -20.93 12.37 28.04
CA GLY A 150 -20.44 11.62 29.19
C GLY A 150 -19.49 10.47 28.84
N LEU A 151 -18.87 10.50 27.65
CA LEU A 151 -17.98 9.45 27.17
C LEU A 151 -16.54 9.69 27.67
N PRO A 152 -15.78 8.63 27.99
CA PRO A 152 -14.40 8.77 28.46
C PRO A 152 -13.50 9.37 27.38
N PRO A 153 -12.45 10.12 27.76
CA PRO A 153 -11.52 10.72 26.80
C PRO A 153 -10.80 9.67 25.96
N PRO A 154 -10.41 9.99 24.72
CA PRO A 154 -9.69 9.05 23.87
C PRO A 154 -8.30 8.74 24.43
N SER A 155 -7.88 7.48 24.28
CA SER A 155 -6.53 7.04 24.63
C SER A 155 -5.51 7.77 23.75
N LYS A 156 -4.51 8.38 24.39
CA LYS A 156 -3.36 9.02 23.74
C LYS A 156 -2.06 8.43 24.28
N PRO A 157 -0.96 8.45 23.51
CA PRO A 157 0.35 8.07 24.02
C PRO A 157 0.71 8.90 25.26
N THR A 158 1.09 8.25 26.35
CA THR A 158 1.52 8.93 27.59
C THR A 158 2.80 9.73 27.38
N ASP A 159 3.70 9.21 26.53
CA ASP A 159 4.94 9.86 26.12
C ASP A 159 5.01 9.84 24.58
N VAL A 160 4.83 11.01 23.99
CA VAL A 160 4.82 11.19 22.52
C VAL A 160 6.21 10.97 21.94
N ALA A 161 7.29 11.38 22.62
CA ALA A 161 8.65 11.23 22.11
C ALA A 161 9.06 9.76 22.06
N LYS A 162 8.76 9.00 23.13
CA LYS A 162 9.01 7.56 23.16
C LYS A 162 8.16 6.81 22.12
N PHE A 163 6.91 7.23 21.93
CA PHE A 163 6.03 6.66 20.90
C PHE A 163 6.56 6.91 19.48
N GLN A 164 6.96 8.15 19.18
CA GLN A 164 7.57 8.51 17.89
C GLN A 164 8.84 7.71 17.63
N ALA A 165 9.75 7.62 18.62
CA ALA A 165 10.97 6.83 18.50
C ALA A 165 10.67 5.35 18.25
N GLY A 166 9.66 4.79 18.92
CA GLY A 166 9.20 3.41 18.69
C GLY A 166 8.67 3.18 17.27
N ILE A 167 7.84 4.08 16.76
CA ILE A 167 7.32 3.99 15.37
C ILE A 167 8.46 4.12 14.35
N MET A 168 9.37 5.08 14.54
CA MET A 168 10.50 5.27 13.63
C MET A 168 11.40 4.04 13.57
N LYS A 169 11.66 3.40 14.72
CA LYS A 169 12.42 2.15 14.76
C LYS A 169 11.76 1.04 13.92
N ILE A 170 10.46 0.83 14.09
CA ILE A 170 9.70 -0.18 13.34
C ILE A 170 9.65 0.15 11.84
N ALA A 171 9.50 1.42 11.50
CA ALA A 171 9.45 1.86 10.11
C ALA A 171 10.78 1.56 9.38
N ILE A 172 11.92 1.74 10.05
CA ILE A 172 13.24 1.45 9.49
C ILE A 172 13.49 -0.06 9.39
N GLU A 173 13.03 -0.85 10.36
CA GLU A 173 13.23 -2.31 10.37
C GLU A 173 12.40 -3.07 9.32
N LYS A 174 11.29 -2.49 8.84
CA LYS A 174 10.34 -3.14 7.90
C LYS A 174 10.41 -2.63 6.46
N VAL A 175 11.15 -1.55 6.22
CA VAL A 175 11.44 -1.01 4.88
C VAL A 175 12.66 -1.71 4.30
#